data_AF-A0A2S2C4W0-F1
#
_entry.id   AF-A0A2S2C4W0-F1
#
_cell.length_a   1.000
_cell.length_b   1.000
_cell.length_c   1.000
_cell.angle_alpha   90.00
_cell.angle_beta   90.00
_cell.angle_gamma   90.00
#
_symmetry.space_group_name_H-M   'P 1'
#
loop_
_entity.id
_entity.type
_entity.pdbx_description
1 polymer ?
#
loop_
_entity_poly.entity_id
_entity_poly.type
_entity_poly.pdbx_seq_one_letter_code
_entity_poly.pdbx_strand_id
1 'polypeptide(L)'
;MCDRLPLAEADLRKGQTVIYTGPDNAREIYEEHTRPRKLCSGHPGRIADPTRQHIRVDWVGLEHEPISYAAGFCLEREGFVPGLSAITESEYESLAEQVRSTSDRKPQL
;
A
#
# COMPACT_ATOMS: atom_id res chain seq x y z
N MET A 1 16.44 -2.76 -5.91
CA MET A 1 15.47 -1.95 -5.16
C MET A 1 15.81 -0.50 -5.47
N CYS A 2 14.85 0.28 -5.98
CA CYS A 2 15.04 1.73 -6.09
C CYS A 2 14.75 2.33 -4.72
N ASP A 3 15.73 2.97 -4.09
CA ASP A 3 15.57 3.64 -2.80
C ASP A 3 14.62 4.84 -2.97
N ARG A 4 13.32 4.61 -2.78
CA ARG A 4 12.32 5.67 -2.71
C ARG A 4 12.32 6.26 -1.31
N LEU A 5 12.25 7.59 -1.24
CA LEU A 5 12.21 8.29 0.05
C LEU A 5 10.91 7.95 0.80
N PRO A 6 10.98 7.72 2.11
CA PRO A 6 9.79 7.49 2.92
C PRO A 6 8.91 8.75 2.92
N LEU A 7 7.60 8.55 2.99
CA LEU A 7 6.62 9.61 3.05
C LEU A 7 6.77 10.38 4.38
N ALA A 8 7.03 11.69 4.30
CA ALA A 8 7.10 12.53 5.47
C ALA A 8 5.71 12.77 6.06
N GLU A 9 5.64 12.87 7.38
CA GLU A 9 4.43 13.17 8.14
C GLU A 9 3.78 14.48 7.70
N ALA A 10 4.61 15.49 7.40
CA ALA A 10 4.14 16.81 6.95
C ALA A 10 3.41 16.74 5.60
N ASP A 11 3.66 15.70 4.81
CA ASP A 11 3.09 15.52 3.48
C ASP A 11 1.85 14.60 3.49
N LEU A 12 1.47 14.04 4.65
CA LEU A 12 0.29 13.19 4.79
C LEU A 12 -0.99 13.96 4.51
N ARG A 13 -1.73 13.49 3.50
CA ARG A 13 -3.00 14.08 3.09
C ARG A 13 -3.92 13.00 2.56
N LYS A 14 -5.21 13.12 2.88
CA LYS A 14 -6.25 12.27 2.29
C LYS A 14 -6.23 12.45 0.77
N GLY A 15 -6.37 11.35 0.05
CA GLY A 15 -6.30 11.32 -1.40
C GLY A 15 -4.88 11.22 -1.96
N GLN A 16 -3.84 11.22 -1.12
CA GLN A 16 -2.46 11.10 -1.62
C GLN A 16 -2.18 9.74 -2.24
N THR A 17 -1.62 9.74 -3.44
CA THR A 17 -1.09 8.55 -4.10
C THR A 17 0.21 8.10 -3.45
N VAL A 18 0.24 6.82 -3.08
CA VAL A 18 1.39 6.19 -2.43
C VAL A 18 1.70 4.85 -3.06
N ILE A 19 2.89 4.36 -2.77
CA ILE A 19 3.33 3.02 -3.07
C ILE A 19 3.80 2.35 -1.79
N TYR A 20 3.50 1.05 -1.65
CA TYR A 20 4.06 0.27 -0.56
C TYR A 20 5.55 0.01 -0.81
N THR A 21 6.39 0.39 0.14
CA THR A 21 7.85 0.17 0.13
C THR A 21 8.31 -0.71 1.29
N GLY A 22 7.37 -1.18 2.11
CA GLY A 22 7.65 -2.12 3.19
C GLY A 22 8.09 -3.48 2.65
N PRO A 23 8.64 -4.33 3.52
CA PRO A 23 9.06 -5.66 3.11
C PRO A 23 7.84 -6.51 2.76
N ASP A 24 7.98 -7.41 1.79
CA ASP A 24 6.94 -8.40 1.41
C ASP A 24 6.63 -9.42 2.54
N ASN A 25 7.15 -9.18 3.74
CA ASN A 25 7.27 -10.13 4.83
C ASN A 25 6.70 -9.68 6.19
N ALA A 26 5.79 -8.70 6.24
CA ALA A 26 5.12 -8.40 7.50
C ALA A 26 4.37 -9.66 8.00
N ARG A 27 4.71 -10.11 9.21
CA ARG A 27 4.46 -11.46 9.72
C ARG A 27 2.97 -11.86 9.90
N GLU A 28 2.04 -10.94 9.68
CA GLU A 28 0.58 -11.18 9.71
C GLU A 28 0.00 -11.46 8.30
N ILE A 29 0.76 -11.22 7.22
CA ILE A 29 0.41 -11.55 5.82
C ILE A 29 0.73 -13.04 5.50
N TYR A 30 1.11 -13.83 6.51
CA TYR A 30 1.62 -15.19 6.37
C TYR A 30 0.61 -16.30 6.63
N GLU A 31 -0.56 -15.99 7.19
CA GLU A 31 -1.55 -16.99 7.54
C GLU A 31 -2.24 -17.53 6.27
N GLU A 32 -2.50 -18.84 6.22
CA GLU A 32 -2.92 -19.54 5.00
C GLU A 32 -4.27 -19.06 4.44
N HIS A 33 -5.11 -18.46 5.30
CA HIS A 33 -6.40 -17.86 4.94
C HIS A 33 -6.29 -16.46 4.32
N THR A 34 -5.09 -15.87 4.27
CA THR A 34 -4.84 -14.56 3.63
C THR A 34 -4.46 -14.68 2.16
N ARG A 35 -4.69 -15.85 1.55
CA ARG A 35 -4.41 -16.08 0.13
C ARG A 35 -5.60 -15.65 -0.76
N PRO A 36 -5.32 -14.96 -1.89
CA PRO A 36 -3.99 -14.57 -2.37
C PRO A 36 -3.38 -13.41 -1.55
N ARG A 37 -2.06 -13.50 -1.28
CA ARG A 37 -1.28 -12.43 -0.62
C ARG A 37 -1.26 -11.22 -1.53
N LYS A 38 -1.80 -10.11 -1.06
CA LYS A 38 -2.30 -9.06 -1.94
C LYS A 38 -1.46 -7.77 -1.95
N LEU A 39 -0.74 -7.45 -0.88
CA LEU A 39 0.11 -6.26 -0.79
C LEU A 39 1.60 -6.63 -0.87
N CYS A 40 2.30 -6.15 -1.90
CA CYS A 40 3.74 -6.33 -2.09
C CYS A 40 4.45 -5.01 -2.35
N SER A 41 5.78 -4.96 -2.21
CA SER A 41 6.57 -3.79 -2.53
C SER A 41 6.29 -3.37 -3.98
N GLY A 42 5.98 -2.10 -4.18
CA GLY A 42 5.53 -1.58 -5.48
C GLY A 42 4.01 -1.48 -5.63
N HIS A 43 3.21 -1.96 -4.69
CA HIS A 43 1.75 -1.93 -4.80
C HIS A 43 1.22 -0.50 -4.65
N PRO A 44 0.40 0.00 -5.59
CA PRO A 44 -0.14 1.35 -5.53
C PRO A 44 -1.37 1.44 -4.62
N GLY A 45 -1.50 2.57 -3.94
CA GLY A 45 -2.64 2.86 -3.09
C GLY A 45 -2.90 4.35 -2.93
N ARG A 46 -4.02 4.68 -2.29
CA ARG A 46 -4.41 6.06 -2.00
C ARG A 46 -4.74 6.22 -0.51
N ILE A 47 -4.22 7.26 0.13
CA ILE A 47 -4.48 7.51 1.55
C ILE A 47 -5.98 7.83 1.75
N ALA A 48 -6.68 6.97 2.48
CA ALA A 48 -8.08 7.12 2.84
C ALA A 48 -8.26 7.92 4.13
N ASP A 49 -7.35 7.71 5.09
CA ASP A 49 -7.32 8.37 6.40
C ASP A 49 -5.87 8.70 6.78
N PRO A 50 -5.48 9.98 6.87
CA PRO A 50 -4.12 10.39 7.25
C PRO A 50 -3.93 10.48 8.78
N THR A 51 -4.85 9.96 9.59
CA THR A 51 -4.74 10.02 11.06
C THR A 51 -3.45 9.35 11.53
N ARG A 52 -2.59 10.15 12.19
CA ARG A 52 -1.22 9.79 12.60
C ARG A 52 -1.08 8.47 13.37
N GLN A 53 -2.11 8.11 14.14
CA GLN A 53 -2.15 6.89 14.95
C GLN A 53 -2.46 5.65 14.11
N HIS A 54 -3.12 5.83 12.96
CA HIS A 54 -3.60 4.72 12.13
C HIS A 54 -3.83 5.21 10.69
N ILE A 55 -2.75 5.40 9.93
CA ILE A 55 -2.86 5.86 8.54
C ILE A 55 -3.43 4.72 7.70
N ARG A 56 -4.56 4.97 7.04
CA ARG A 56 -5.24 3.99 6.18
C ARG A 56 -5.01 4.29 4.72
N VAL A 57 -4.76 3.24 3.94
CA VAL A 57 -4.54 3.30 2.50
C VAL A 57 -5.52 2.34 1.82
N ASP A 58 -6.26 2.85 0.85
CA ASP A 58 -7.04 2.03 -0.07
C ASP A 58 -6.10 1.51 -1.15
N TRP A 59 -5.78 0.22 -1.10
CA TRP A 59 -4.87 -0.42 -2.04
C TRP A 59 -5.60 -0.94 -3.27
N VAL A 60 -5.02 -0.71 -4.45
CA VAL A 60 -5.67 -1.12 -5.72
C VAL A 60 -5.87 -2.63 -5.76
N GLY A 61 -7.10 -3.09 -6.02
CA GLY A 61 -7.46 -4.52 -6.05
C GLY A 61 -7.58 -5.19 -4.67
N LEU A 62 -7.33 -4.43 -3.59
CA LEU A 62 -7.44 -4.89 -2.20
C LEU A 62 -8.38 -3.98 -1.39
N GLU A 63 -9.19 -3.16 -2.04
CA GLU A 63 -10.04 -2.15 -1.41
C GLU A 63 -11.01 -2.76 -0.38
N HIS A 64 -11.42 -4.01 -0.60
CA HIS A 64 -12.31 -4.76 0.28
C HIS A 64 -11.61 -5.78 1.18
N GLU A 65 -10.28 -5.81 1.18
CA GLU A 65 -9.50 -6.74 1.99
C GLU A 65 -9.17 -6.15 3.36
N PRO A 66 -9.01 -6.98 4.41
CA PRO A 66 -8.63 -6.53 5.74
C PRO A 66 -7.39 -5.62 5.76
N ILE A 67 -6.46 -5.79 4.82
CA ILE A 67 -5.25 -4.96 4.71
C ILE A 67 -5.55 -3.46 4.48
N SER A 68 -6.67 -3.11 3.84
CA SER A 68 -7.09 -1.72 3.62
C SER A 68 -7.86 -1.11 4.82
N TYR A 69 -8.25 -1.95 5.79
CA TYR A 69 -9.03 -1.56 6.97
C TYR A 69 -8.29 -1.67 8.29
N ALA A 70 -7.37 -2.63 8.44
CA ALA A 70 -6.79 -3.03 9.73
C ALA A 70 -5.27 -2.86 9.82
N ALA A 71 -4.54 -2.83 8.70
CA ALA A 71 -3.09 -2.63 8.69
C ALA A 71 -2.74 -1.15 8.54
N GLY A 72 -2.95 -0.39 9.61
CA GLY A 72 -2.57 1.01 9.67
C GLY A 72 -1.04 1.17 9.73
N PHE A 73 -0.52 2.21 9.08
CA PHE A 73 0.87 2.61 9.24
C PHE A 73 0.99 3.57 10.43
N CYS A 74 1.94 3.31 11.32
CA CYS A 74 2.26 4.18 12.44
C CYS A 74 3.46 5.07 12.07
N LEU A 75 3.42 6.32 12.50
CA LEU A 75 4.58 7.20 12.40
C LEU A 75 5.72 6.68 13.27
N GLU A 76 6.93 6.69 12.72
CA GLU A 76 8.14 6.56 13.52
C GLU A 76 8.47 7.90 14.20
N ARG A 77 9.32 7.83 15.23
CA ARG A 77 9.78 9.01 16.00
C ARG A 77 10.45 10.08 15.14
N GLU A 78 10.85 9.74 13.92
CA GLU A 78 11.58 10.60 12.99
C GLU A 78 10.65 11.38 12.03
N GLY A 79 9.32 11.29 12.19
CA GLY A 79 8.37 12.06 11.38
C GLY A 79 8.17 11.50 9.96
N PHE A 80 8.41 10.20 9.78
CA PHE A 80 8.19 9.48 8.53
C PHE A 80 7.21 8.32 8.74
N VAL A 81 6.55 7.93 7.65
CA VAL A 81 5.67 6.77 7.61
C VAL A 81 6.42 5.60 6.98
N PRO A 82 6.92 4.64 7.77
CA PRO A 82 7.69 3.52 7.26
C PRO A 82 6.84 2.69 6.29
N GLY A 83 7.44 2.25 5.19
CA GLY A 83 6.78 1.42 4.20
C GLY A 83 5.82 2.13 3.26
N LEU A 84 5.73 3.47 3.30
CA LEU A 84 5.02 4.28 2.30
C LEU A 84 5.98 5.27 1.63
N SER A 85 5.84 5.44 0.33
CA SER A 85 6.47 6.54 -0.42
C SER A 85 5.42 7.25 -1.27
N ALA A 86 5.52 8.58 -1.36
CA ALA A 86 4.69 9.35 -2.28
C ALA A 86 5.04 8.99 -3.74
N ILE A 87 4.02 8.94 -4.59
CA ILE A 87 4.17 8.78 -6.04
C ILE A 87 3.31 9.81 -6.76
N THR A 88 3.62 10.04 -8.03
CA THR A 88 2.77 10.88 -8.89
C THR A 88 1.47 10.17 -9.27
N GLU A 89 0.44 10.92 -9.70
CA GLU A 89 -0.80 10.34 -10.21
C GLU A 89 -0.56 9.46 -11.46
N SER A 90 0.33 9.89 -12.37
CA SER A 90 0.66 9.11 -13.58
C SER A 90 1.34 7.77 -13.24
N GLU A 91 2.22 7.75 -12.24
CA GLU A 91 2.81 6.49 -11.74
C GLU A 91 1.74 5.61 -11.08
N TYR A 92 0.84 6.21 -10.30
CA TYR A 92 -0.26 5.49 -9.66
C TYR A 92 -1.16 4.81 -10.70
N GLU A 93 -1.58 5.54 -11.74
CA GLU A 93 -2.40 5.00 -12.83
C GLU A 93 -1.71 3.84 -13.54
N SER A 94 -0.43 4.00 -13.90
CA SER A 94 0.36 2.97 -14.57
C SER A 94 0.45 1.68 -13.73
N LEU A 95 0.70 1.81 -12.43
CA LEU A 95 0.78 0.66 -11.51
C LEU A 95 -0.61 0.05 -11.27
N ALA A 96 -1.66 0.88 -11.17
CA ALA A 96 -3.02 0.41 -10.96
C ALA A 96 -3.52 -0.44 -12.13
N GLU A 97 -3.20 -0.06 -13.37
CA GLU A 97 -3.48 -0.85 -14.56
C GLU A 97 -2.75 -2.21 -14.55
N GLN A 98 -1.50 -2.25 -14.09
CA GLN A 98 -0.75 -3.50 -13.95
C GLN A 98 -1.37 -4.45 -12.93
N VAL A 99 -1.81 -3.94 -11.77
CA VAL A 99 -2.47 -4.77 -10.75
C VAL A 99 -3.82 -5.30 -11.26
N ARG A 100 -4.62 -4.45 -11.92
CA ARG A 100 -5.93 -4.85 -12.46
C ARG A 100 -5.79 -5.89 -13.57
N SER A 101 -4.87 -5.69 -14.51
CA SER A 101 -4.61 -6.65 -15.60
C SER A 101 -4.04 -7.98 -15.11
N THR A 102 -3.31 -7.99 -13.99
CA THR A 102 -2.84 -9.22 -13.35
C THR A 102 -3.96 -9.95 -12.62
N SER A 103 -4.93 -9.21 -12.06
CA SER A 103 -6.10 -9.77 -11.35
C SER A 103 -7.08 -10.49 -12.29
N ASP A 104 -7.14 -10.10 -13.58
CA ASP A 104 -7.98 -10.76 -14.60
C ASP A 104 -7.40 -12.10 -15.11
N ARG A 105 -6.13 -12.42 -14.81
CA ARG A 105 -5.54 -13.74 -15.08
C ARG A 105 -5.91 -14.72 -13.97
N LYS A 106 -7.16 -15.17 -13.94
CA LYS A 106 -7.54 -16.36 -13.17
C LYS A 106 -6.92 -17.59 -13.84
N PRO A 107 -6.20 -18.49 -13.14
CA PRO A 107 -5.87 -19.79 -13.69
C PRO A 107 -7.19 -20.56 -13.88
N GLN A 108 -7.47 -20.98 -15.12
CA GLN A 108 -8.40 -22.07 -15.36
C GLN A 108 -7.75 -23.34 -14.84
N LEU A 109 -8.27 -23.86 -13.71
CA LEU A 109 -8.06 -25.22 -13.23
C LEU A 109 -9.39 -25.72 -12.65
#